data_AF-A0A965T904-F1
#
_entry.id   AF-A0A965T904-F1
#
_cell.length_a   1.000
_cell.length_b   1.000
_cell.length_c   1.000
_cell.angle_alpha   90.00
_cell.angle_beta   90.00
_cell.angle_gamma   90.00
#
_symmetry.space_group_name_H-M   'P 1'
#
loop_
_entity.id
_entity.type
_entity.pdbx_description
1 polymer ?
#
loop_
_entity_poly.entity_id
_entity_poly.type
_entity_poly.pdbx_seq_one_letter_code
_entity_poly.pdbx_strand_id
1 'polypeptide(L)'
;MTIKFSDITGGGIPYGNTAGRPANPGTGKLYSNGETQRIELYTSGGSWENIVQEVPGVSSVTGNYSESSNSGTITIYGTNFVNGAVATAIGSNGVQVNATSTTFNSLVQLTAVFTGLSSQYEPYDVRVTNPSNLFGILPDALYVNNTPVWQTAAGSLGTFGDNVSISVSATATDDSTITYSLASGSSLPSGLTLNSTTGAISGTLPDISANTTYTFTINASDGVNTPISRTFSITSNAAPAWQTAAGSLGTYNDGSSINISLSATDTTDSVTYALSSGSLPSGLTLSSSGVISGIAPETSGTSTFTVSASDGLNSISREFSITINVAAVNIEYLVVAGGGGGGLGNGAYREGGGGGGAGGVATGTLARTSGATYLITVGSGGLGRTAAQGLGQGGDGGNSTFGAFTVSGGGGGGREDGNGRPGGSGGGAGCQGSSGGAGITGQGNSGGAGYIGTHASAGGGGGYGSAGQNGLSGQSTGGAGGSG
;
A
#
# COMPACT_ATOMS: atom_id res chain seq x y z
N MET A 1 8.83 -73.11 -45.85
CA MET A 1 8.09 -73.26 -44.59
C MET A 1 6.61 -73.25 -44.92
N THR A 2 5.92 -74.40 -44.81
CA THR A 2 4.48 -74.47 -45.10
C THR A 2 3.73 -74.14 -43.83
N ILE A 3 3.21 -72.91 -43.71
CA ILE A 3 2.33 -72.52 -42.60
C ILE A 3 0.99 -73.23 -42.85
N LYS A 4 0.72 -74.30 -42.10
CA LYS A 4 -0.57 -75.00 -42.18
C LYS A 4 -1.61 -74.21 -41.38
N PHE A 5 -2.45 -73.45 -42.09
CA PHE A 5 -3.62 -72.78 -41.50
C PHE A 5 -4.76 -73.76 -41.13
N SER A 6 -4.61 -75.05 -41.41
CA SER A 6 -5.63 -76.09 -41.15
C SER A 6 -5.97 -76.30 -39.67
N ASP A 7 -5.16 -75.77 -38.75
CA ASP A 7 -5.35 -75.94 -37.30
C ASP A 7 -5.95 -74.70 -36.61
N ILE A 8 -6.43 -73.71 -37.38
CA ILE A 8 -7.18 -72.56 -36.85
C ILE A 8 -8.68 -72.87 -36.96
N THR A 9 -9.18 -73.77 -36.10
CA THR A 9 -10.61 -73.98 -35.91
C THR A 9 -11.19 -72.85 -35.05
N GLY A 10 -11.56 -71.74 -35.71
CA GLY A 10 -12.52 -70.77 -35.16
C GLY A 10 -12.07 -69.82 -34.04
N GLY A 11 -10.78 -69.79 -33.64
CA GLY A 11 -10.32 -69.00 -32.48
C GLY A 11 -9.14 -68.03 -32.68
N GLY A 12 -8.64 -67.85 -33.91
CA GLY A 12 -7.45 -67.00 -34.16
C GLY A 12 -6.13 -67.62 -33.66
N ILE A 13 -5.06 -66.81 -33.62
CA ILE A 13 -3.76 -67.21 -33.05
C ILE A 13 -3.91 -67.22 -31.51
N PRO A 14 -3.60 -68.33 -30.81
CA PRO A 14 -3.65 -68.36 -29.35
C PRO A 14 -2.75 -67.26 -28.74
N TYR A 15 -3.21 -66.59 -27.69
CA TYR A 15 -2.50 -65.47 -27.06
C TYR A 15 -2.42 -65.62 -25.54
N GLY A 16 -1.39 -65.04 -24.93
CA GLY A 16 -1.16 -65.06 -23.49
C GLY A 16 0.28 -64.72 -23.13
N ASN A 17 0.70 -64.90 -21.88
CA ASN A 17 2.10 -64.74 -21.47
C ASN A 17 2.94 -66.00 -21.80
N THR A 18 4.22 -66.02 -21.43
CA THR A 18 5.14 -67.14 -21.70
C THR A 18 4.66 -68.46 -21.08
N ALA A 19 4.05 -68.41 -19.89
CA ALA A 19 3.50 -69.60 -19.22
C ALA A 19 2.24 -70.15 -19.91
N GLY A 20 1.53 -69.33 -20.69
CA GLY A 20 0.34 -69.72 -21.46
C GLY A 20 0.64 -70.46 -22.76
N ARG A 21 1.93 -70.66 -23.10
CA ARG A 21 2.32 -71.42 -24.29
C ARG A 21 1.77 -72.85 -24.20
N PRO A 22 1.24 -73.42 -25.31
CA PRO A 22 0.81 -74.81 -25.35
C PRO A 22 1.91 -75.76 -24.86
N ALA A 23 1.55 -76.73 -24.00
CA ALA A 23 2.52 -77.64 -23.37
C ALA A 23 3.15 -78.66 -24.34
N ASN A 24 2.44 -79.02 -25.42
CA ASN A 24 2.91 -79.94 -26.47
C ASN A 24 2.58 -79.39 -27.87
N PRO A 25 3.22 -78.29 -28.29
CA PRO A 25 2.96 -77.68 -29.59
C PRO A 25 3.58 -78.51 -30.71
N GLY A 26 2.85 -78.71 -31.80
CA GLY A 26 3.44 -79.23 -33.04
C GLY A 26 4.36 -78.19 -33.69
N THR A 27 5.40 -78.65 -34.39
CA THR A 27 6.27 -77.75 -35.18
C THR A 27 5.44 -76.92 -36.16
N GLY A 28 5.66 -75.61 -36.19
CA GLY A 28 4.92 -74.66 -36.99
C GLY A 28 3.72 -74.01 -36.27
N LYS A 29 3.45 -74.36 -34.99
CA LYS A 29 2.37 -73.75 -34.22
C LYS A 29 2.68 -72.28 -33.93
N LEU A 30 1.73 -71.40 -34.22
CA LEU A 30 1.79 -69.96 -33.93
C LEU A 30 1.26 -69.65 -32.52
N TYR A 31 1.85 -68.65 -31.86
CA TYR A 31 1.41 -68.13 -30.56
C TYR A 31 1.70 -66.62 -30.45
N SER A 32 0.74 -65.82 -30.02
CA SER A 32 0.90 -64.39 -29.77
C SER A 32 1.26 -64.16 -28.31
N ASN A 33 2.55 -64.05 -28.01
CA ASN A 33 3.02 -63.85 -26.64
C ASN A 33 2.91 -62.37 -26.26
N GLY A 34 2.00 -62.06 -25.32
CA GLY A 34 1.76 -60.71 -24.81
C GLY A 34 2.84 -60.21 -23.85
N GLU A 35 3.67 -61.11 -23.29
CA GLU A 35 4.79 -60.74 -22.42
C GLU A 35 6.00 -60.26 -23.25
N THR A 36 6.28 -60.94 -24.36
CA THR A 36 7.31 -60.50 -25.33
C THR A 36 6.75 -59.54 -26.40
N GLN A 37 5.42 -59.36 -26.44
CA GLN A 37 4.69 -58.58 -27.43
C GLN A 37 5.02 -58.99 -28.88
N ARG A 38 5.09 -60.31 -29.15
CA ARG A 38 5.49 -60.86 -30.46
C ARG A 38 4.66 -62.08 -30.86
N ILE A 39 4.62 -62.35 -32.17
CA ILE A 39 4.15 -63.63 -32.70
C ILE A 39 5.34 -64.59 -32.77
N GLU A 40 5.21 -65.69 -32.05
CA GLU A 40 6.16 -66.77 -31.92
C GLU A 40 5.67 -68.01 -32.70
N LEU A 41 6.60 -68.85 -33.09
CA LEU A 41 6.38 -70.12 -33.75
C LEU A 41 7.23 -71.21 -33.10
N TYR A 42 6.62 -72.36 -32.84
CA TYR A 42 7.34 -73.51 -32.31
C TYR A 42 8.16 -74.21 -33.41
N THR A 43 9.47 -74.31 -33.23
CA THR A 43 10.40 -74.83 -34.23
C THR A 43 10.66 -76.33 -34.07
N SER A 44 11.32 -76.94 -35.06
CA SER A 44 11.77 -78.33 -34.99
C SER A 44 12.87 -78.56 -33.95
N GLY A 45 13.47 -77.49 -33.43
CA GLY A 45 14.44 -77.53 -32.33
C GLY A 45 13.79 -77.68 -30.95
N GLY A 46 12.46 -77.70 -30.86
CA GLY A 46 11.73 -77.87 -29.61
C GLY A 46 11.54 -76.57 -28.80
N SER A 47 11.80 -75.41 -29.40
CA SER A 47 11.69 -74.09 -28.79
C SER A 47 10.69 -73.18 -29.51
N TRP A 48 10.15 -72.20 -28.78
CA TRP A 48 9.39 -71.10 -29.37
C TRP A 48 10.33 -70.00 -29.85
N GLU A 49 10.23 -69.62 -31.12
CA GLU A 49 11.06 -68.59 -31.76
C GLU A 49 10.18 -67.53 -32.42
N ASN A 50 10.64 -66.28 -32.47
CA ASN A 50 9.91 -65.23 -33.19
C ASN A 50 9.89 -65.52 -34.70
N ILE A 51 8.74 -65.28 -35.35
CA ILE A 51 8.57 -65.55 -36.79
C ILE A 51 9.35 -64.57 -37.67
N VAL A 52 9.59 -63.38 -37.12
CA VAL A 52 10.41 -62.34 -37.74
C VAL A 52 11.54 -62.07 -36.76
N GLN A 53 12.76 -62.44 -37.15
CA GLN A 53 13.95 -61.94 -36.47
C GLN A 53 14.20 -60.55 -37.06
N GLU A 54 13.78 -59.53 -36.33
CA GLU A 54 13.75 -58.17 -36.86
C GLU A 54 15.12 -57.49 -36.69
N VAL A 55 15.59 -56.91 -37.80
CA VAL A 55 16.76 -56.04 -37.79
C VAL A 55 16.42 -54.85 -36.89
N PRO A 56 17.22 -54.57 -35.84
CA PRO A 56 16.98 -53.39 -35.04
C PRO A 56 17.17 -52.16 -35.93
N GLY A 57 16.26 -51.19 -35.84
CA GLY A 57 16.40 -49.90 -36.50
C GLY A 57 16.86 -48.86 -35.48
N VAL A 58 17.80 -47.99 -35.83
CA VAL A 58 18.20 -46.84 -35.01
C VAL A 58 17.72 -45.58 -35.72
N SER A 59 16.84 -44.81 -35.07
CA SER A 59 16.19 -43.64 -35.68
C SER A 59 16.75 -42.32 -35.21
N SER A 60 17.11 -42.23 -33.93
CA SER A 60 17.71 -41.03 -33.34
C SER A 60 18.44 -41.40 -32.05
N VAL A 61 19.34 -40.51 -31.63
CA VAL A 61 19.99 -40.58 -30.32
C VAL A 61 19.86 -39.24 -29.61
N THR A 62 19.82 -39.29 -28.30
CA THR A 62 19.90 -38.11 -27.43
C THR A 62 20.83 -38.41 -26.26
N GLY A 63 21.25 -37.38 -25.55
CA GLY A 63 22.28 -37.51 -24.53
C GLY A 63 23.63 -37.19 -25.14
N ASN A 64 24.64 -37.23 -24.28
CA ASN A 64 25.89 -36.56 -24.56
C ASN A 64 27.07 -37.38 -24.04
N TYR A 65 28.25 -37.10 -24.58
CA TYR A 65 29.49 -37.74 -24.18
C TYR A 65 30.58 -36.69 -23.95
N SER A 66 31.22 -36.76 -22.79
CA SER A 66 32.31 -35.88 -22.39
C SER A 66 33.62 -36.66 -22.37
N GLU A 67 34.58 -36.23 -23.19
CA GLU A 67 35.91 -36.84 -23.28
C GLU A 67 36.72 -36.66 -21.99
N SER A 68 36.53 -35.53 -21.28
CA SER A 68 37.23 -35.23 -20.03
C SER A 68 36.79 -36.12 -18.87
N SER A 69 35.51 -36.46 -18.80
CA SER A 69 34.97 -37.43 -17.84
C SER A 69 35.09 -38.88 -18.32
N ASN A 70 35.47 -39.08 -19.59
CA ASN A 70 35.54 -40.37 -20.27
C ASN A 70 34.24 -41.18 -20.14
N SER A 71 33.09 -40.50 -20.18
CA SER A 71 31.78 -41.10 -19.96
C SER A 71 30.69 -40.33 -20.70
N GLY A 72 29.69 -41.04 -21.19
CA GLY A 72 28.49 -40.46 -21.78
C GLY A 72 27.31 -41.41 -21.75
N THR A 73 26.15 -40.92 -21.33
CA THR A 73 24.89 -41.69 -21.33
C THR A 73 24.06 -41.28 -22.53
N ILE A 74 23.88 -42.21 -23.46
CA ILE A 74 23.18 -42.00 -24.72
C ILE A 74 21.88 -42.80 -24.70
N THR A 75 20.77 -42.11 -24.87
CA THR A 75 19.47 -42.74 -25.11
C THR A 75 19.30 -42.94 -26.61
N ILE A 76 19.05 -44.18 -27.01
CA ILE A 76 18.94 -44.59 -28.41
C ILE A 76 17.48 -44.92 -28.67
N TYR A 77 16.89 -44.26 -29.67
CA TYR A 77 15.53 -44.50 -30.12
C TYR A 77 15.53 -45.27 -31.43
N GLY A 78 14.51 -46.09 -31.63
CA GLY A 78 14.43 -46.92 -32.82
C GLY A 78 13.33 -47.95 -32.77
N THR A 79 13.60 -49.12 -33.32
CA THR A 79 12.65 -50.23 -33.40
C THR A 79 13.35 -51.55 -33.17
N ASN A 80 12.59 -52.54 -32.70
CA ASN A 80 13.02 -53.93 -32.56
C ASN A 80 14.26 -54.14 -31.71
N PHE A 81 14.45 -53.30 -30.69
CA PHE A 81 15.42 -53.57 -29.66
C PHE A 81 14.95 -54.73 -28.78
N VAL A 82 15.91 -55.46 -28.21
CA VAL A 82 15.65 -56.58 -27.30
C VAL A 82 16.60 -56.55 -26.12
N ASN A 83 16.27 -57.27 -25.06
CA ASN A 83 17.19 -57.48 -23.95
C ASN A 83 18.48 -58.16 -24.43
N GLY A 84 19.63 -57.64 -24.00
CA GLY A 84 20.95 -58.09 -24.46
C GLY A 84 21.43 -57.47 -25.78
N ALA A 85 20.68 -56.51 -26.36
CA ALA A 85 21.21 -55.70 -27.44
C ALA A 85 22.46 -54.92 -27.00
N VAL A 86 23.42 -54.74 -27.91
CA VAL A 86 24.68 -54.04 -27.66
C VAL A 86 24.73 -52.80 -28.53
N ALA A 87 24.92 -51.64 -27.92
CA ALA A 87 25.20 -50.40 -28.63
C ALA A 87 26.72 -50.28 -28.90
N THR A 88 27.08 -49.84 -30.10
CA THR A 88 28.46 -49.58 -30.55
C THR A 88 28.52 -48.20 -31.20
N ALA A 89 29.50 -47.38 -30.81
CA ALA A 89 29.85 -46.15 -31.50
C ALA A 89 30.96 -46.45 -32.52
N ILE A 90 30.86 -45.96 -33.75
CA ILE A 90 31.84 -46.18 -34.82
C ILE A 90 32.40 -44.83 -35.21
N GLY A 91 33.68 -44.59 -34.94
CA GLY A 91 34.32 -43.31 -35.26
C GLY A 91 34.56 -43.16 -36.76
N SER A 92 34.82 -41.93 -37.21
CA SER A 92 35.16 -41.61 -38.60
C SER A 92 36.44 -42.31 -39.12
N ASN A 93 37.27 -42.80 -38.20
CA ASN A 93 38.42 -43.68 -38.48
C ASN A 93 38.05 -45.16 -38.68
N GLY A 94 36.76 -45.52 -38.59
CA GLY A 94 36.24 -46.89 -38.67
C GLY A 94 36.40 -47.74 -37.40
N VAL A 95 36.97 -47.18 -36.32
CA VAL A 95 37.16 -47.91 -35.06
C VAL A 95 35.82 -48.02 -34.33
N GLN A 96 35.52 -49.23 -33.86
CA GLN A 96 34.29 -49.54 -33.14
C GLN A 96 34.53 -49.59 -31.63
N VAL A 97 33.72 -48.86 -30.87
CA VAL A 97 33.74 -48.82 -29.41
C VAL A 97 32.39 -49.30 -28.89
N ASN A 98 32.38 -50.45 -28.22
CA ASN A 98 31.16 -50.94 -27.58
C ASN A 98 30.84 -50.11 -26.34
N ALA A 99 29.56 -49.88 -26.10
CA ALA A 99 29.09 -49.31 -24.84
C ALA A 99 29.49 -50.24 -23.67
N THR A 100 29.94 -49.66 -22.56
CA THR A 100 30.24 -50.41 -21.33
C THR A 100 28.98 -51.02 -20.73
N SER A 101 27.83 -50.40 -20.97
CA SER A 101 26.52 -50.99 -20.70
C SER A 101 25.51 -50.60 -21.77
N THR A 102 24.58 -51.50 -22.09
CA THR A 102 23.40 -51.22 -22.90
C THR A 102 22.19 -51.78 -22.17
N THR A 103 21.34 -50.90 -21.66
CA THR A 103 20.13 -51.25 -20.94
C THR A 103 18.95 -51.25 -21.90
N PHE A 104 18.22 -52.35 -21.93
CA PHE A 104 16.96 -52.44 -22.66
C PHE A 104 15.83 -51.80 -21.85
N ASN A 105 15.32 -50.66 -22.31
CA ASN A 105 14.21 -49.98 -21.66
C ASN A 105 12.87 -50.44 -22.25
N SER A 106 12.81 -50.51 -23.58
CA SER A 106 11.65 -50.98 -24.33
C SER A 106 12.04 -51.39 -25.75
N LEU A 107 11.10 -51.96 -26.50
CA LEU A 107 11.28 -52.35 -27.90
C LEU A 107 11.73 -51.21 -28.83
N VAL A 108 11.59 -49.96 -28.42
CA VAL A 108 11.92 -48.75 -29.20
C VAL A 108 12.94 -47.86 -28.51
N GLN A 109 13.45 -48.25 -27.34
CA GLN A 109 14.40 -47.43 -26.58
C GLN A 109 15.46 -48.26 -25.84
N LEU A 110 16.72 -47.86 -25.98
CA LEU A 110 17.86 -48.33 -25.17
C LEU A 110 18.52 -47.16 -24.44
N THR A 111 19.18 -47.45 -23.32
CA THR A 111 20.14 -46.52 -22.68
C THR A 111 21.52 -47.14 -22.73
N ALA A 112 22.48 -46.51 -23.40
CA ALA A 112 23.85 -46.96 -23.53
C ALA A 112 24.82 -46.02 -22.80
N VAL A 113 25.82 -46.58 -22.11
CA VAL A 113 26.91 -45.81 -21.52
C VAL A 113 28.18 -46.09 -22.31
N PHE A 114 28.79 -45.06 -22.89
CA PHE A 114 30.05 -45.17 -23.63
C PHE A 114 31.23 -44.65 -22.80
N THR A 115 32.42 -45.16 -23.10
CA THR A 115 33.72 -44.69 -22.61
C THR A 115 34.73 -44.80 -23.75
N GLY A 116 35.78 -43.99 -23.76
CA GLY A 116 36.87 -44.07 -24.73
C GLY A 116 36.56 -43.50 -26.11
N LEU A 117 35.51 -42.68 -26.24
CA LEU A 117 35.30 -41.88 -27.44
C LEU A 117 36.17 -40.62 -27.37
N SER A 118 36.67 -40.20 -28.53
CA SER A 118 37.45 -38.97 -28.70
C SER A 118 36.81 -38.05 -29.73
N SER A 119 36.84 -36.75 -29.46
CA SER A 119 36.42 -35.69 -30.41
C SER A 119 37.19 -35.73 -31.73
N GLN A 120 38.39 -36.33 -31.79
CA GLN A 120 39.14 -36.47 -33.04
C GLN A 120 38.42 -37.32 -34.11
N TYR A 121 37.56 -38.26 -33.70
CA TYR A 121 36.94 -39.24 -34.60
C TYR A 121 35.41 -39.08 -34.70
N GLU A 122 34.91 -37.91 -34.34
CA GLU A 122 33.50 -37.57 -34.54
C GLU A 122 33.20 -37.16 -36.01
N PRO A 123 31.92 -37.09 -36.41
CA PRO A 123 30.77 -37.70 -35.72
C PRO A 123 30.86 -39.23 -35.71
N TYR A 124 30.31 -39.85 -34.67
CA TYR A 124 30.24 -41.31 -34.56
C TYR A 124 28.91 -41.82 -35.11
N ASP A 125 28.96 -42.90 -35.87
CA ASP A 125 27.77 -43.69 -36.18
C ASP A 125 27.36 -44.48 -34.93
N VAL A 126 26.06 -44.61 -34.69
CA VAL A 126 25.52 -45.44 -33.60
C VAL A 126 24.92 -46.71 -34.18
N ARG A 127 25.57 -47.84 -33.91
CA ARG A 127 25.08 -49.17 -34.25
C ARG A 127 24.44 -49.84 -33.04
N VAL A 128 23.30 -50.49 -33.25
CA VAL A 128 22.71 -51.42 -32.28
C VAL A 128 22.72 -52.81 -32.88
N THR A 129 23.31 -53.77 -32.17
CA THR A 129 23.35 -55.19 -32.56
C THR A 129 22.54 -56.01 -31.56
N ASN A 130 21.50 -56.69 -32.03
CA ASN A 130 20.72 -57.61 -31.21
C ASN A 130 21.49 -58.94 -31.01
N PRO A 131 21.17 -59.77 -29.99
CA PRO A 131 21.77 -61.10 -29.79
C PRO A 131 21.69 -62.04 -31.01
N SER A 132 20.75 -61.76 -31.92
CA SER A 132 20.63 -62.39 -33.24
C SER A 132 21.77 -62.08 -34.23
N ASN A 133 22.68 -61.17 -33.91
CA ASN A 133 23.68 -60.55 -34.81
C ASN A 133 23.13 -59.64 -35.92
N LEU A 134 21.81 -59.47 -36.04
CA LEU A 134 21.23 -58.41 -36.86
C LEU A 134 21.49 -57.05 -36.21
N PHE A 135 21.76 -56.04 -37.05
CA PHE A 135 22.11 -54.71 -36.59
C PHE A 135 21.50 -53.61 -37.45
N GLY A 136 21.28 -52.45 -36.82
CA GLY A 136 20.95 -51.19 -37.48
C GLY A 136 21.98 -50.13 -37.14
N ILE A 137 22.19 -49.19 -38.05
CA ILE A 137 23.15 -48.09 -37.90
C ILE A 137 22.42 -46.78 -38.15
N LEU A 138 22.64 -45.81 -37.27
CA LEU A 138 22.34 -44.40 -37.51
C LEU A 138 23.67 -43.68 -37.78
N PRO A 139 23.92 -43.20 -39.00
CA PRO A 139 25.17 -42.54 -39.34
C PRO A 139 25.26 -41.13 -38.72
N ASP A 140 26.49 -40.65 -38.48
CA ASP A 140 26.82 -39.29 -38.06
C ASP A 140 25.98 -38.78 -36.87
N ALA A 141 25.78 -39.63 -35.86
CA ALA A 141 24.71 -39.47 -34.87
C ALA A 141 25.18 -38.89 -33.53
N LEU A 142 26.43 -39.13 -33.15
CA LEU A 142 26.95 -38.79 -31.84
C LEU A 142 28.21 -37.93 -31.96
N TYR A 143 28.16 -36.76 -31.33
CA TYR A 143 29.27 -35.81 -31.21
C TYR A 143 29.85 -35.88 -29.79
N VAL A 144 31.12 -35.55 -29.66
CA VAL A 144 31.86 -35.60 -28.39
C VAL A 144 32.16 -34.17 -27.94
N ASN A 145 31.87 -33.87 -26.67
CA ASN A 145 31.93 -32.53 -26.09
C ASN A 145 30.99 -31.59 -26.86
N ASN A 146 29.68 -31.69 -26.65
CA ASN A 146 28.77 -30.78 -27.34
C ASN A 146 29.08 -29.32 -26.92
N THR A 147 29.00 -28.39 -27.87
CA THR A 147 29.15 -26.97 -27.55
C THR A 147 27.97 -26.49 -26.72
N PRO A 148 28.18 -25.66 -25.67
CA PRO A 148 27.08 -25.10 -24.90
C PRO A 148 26.05 -24.38 -25.78
N VAL A 149 24.80 -24.30 -25.31
CA VAL A 149 23.71 -23.58 -26.00
C VAL A 149 23.06 -22.59 -25.03
N TRP A 150 23.07 -21.31 -25.37
CA TRP A 150 22.38 -20.28 -24.59
C TRP A 150 20.86 -20.49 -24.56
N GLN A 151 20.29 -20.49 -23.36
CA GLN A 151 18.84 -20.47 -23.13
C GLN A 151 18.30 -19.03 -23.08
N THR A 152 19.01 -18.13 -22.39
CA THR A 152 18.59 -16.72 -22.29
C THR A 152 18.81 -15.99 -23.61
N ALA A 153 17.76 -15.41 -24.20
CA ALA A 153 17.83 -14.65 -25.43
C ALA A 153 18.75 -13.42 -25.30
N ALA A 154 19.42 -13.03 -26.39
CA ALA A 154 20.26 -11.85 -26.41
C ALA A 154 19.42 -10.57 -26.23
N GLY A 155 20.06 -9.50 -25.72
CA GLY A 155 19.40 -8.20 -25.51
C GLY A 155 19.15 -7.87 -24.05
N SER A 156 18.07 -7.13 -23.77
CA SER A 156 17.81 -6.59 -22.43
C SER A 156 17.40 -7.68 -21.44
N LEU A 157 18.04 -7.68 -20.28
CA LEU A 157 17.67 -8.46 -19.10
C LEU A 157 16.73 -7.70 -18.16
N GLY A 158 16.39 -6.44 -18.49
CA GLY A 158 15.45 -5.62 -17.74
C GLY A 158 15.84 -4.15 -17.65
N THR A 159 14.87 -3.37 -17.19
CA THR A 159 15.04 -1.97 -16.77
C THR A 159 14.65 -1.88 -15.30
N PHE A 160 15.49 -1.26 -14.50
CA PHE A 160 15.32 -1.17 -13.05
C PHE A 160 15.64 0.24 -12.57
N GLY A 161 15.11 0.62 -11.41
CA GLY A 161 15.52 1.85 -10.72
C GLY A 161 17.00 1.84 -10.34
N ASP A 162 17.57 3.02 -10.18
CA ASP A 162 18.93 3.18 -9.68
C ASP A 162 19.01 2.81 -8.19
N ASN A 163 20.22 2.51 -7.72
CA ASN A 163 20.49 2.17 -6.32
C ASN A 163 19.62 1.03 -5.73
N VAL A 164 19.02 0.20 -6.58
CA VAL A 164 18.21 -0.96 -6.22
C VAL A 164 19.01 -2.25 -6.38
N SER A 165 18.81 -3.18 -5.45
CA SER A 165 19.36 -4.53 -5.54
C SER A 165 18.58 -5.38 -6.53
N ILE A 166 19.28 -5.96 -7.50
CA ILE A 166 18.70 -6.81 -8.54
C ILE A 166 19.35 -8.19 -8.57
N SER A 167 18.63 -9.16 -9.13
CA SER A 167 19.14 -10.49 -9.46
C SER A 167 18.47 -10.97 -10.74
N VAL A 168 19.25 -11.10 -11.80
CA VAL A 168 18.83 -11.62 -13.11
C VAL A 168 19.78 -12.72 -13.54
N SER A 169 19.42 -13.54 -14.53
CA SER A 169 20.26 -14.66 -14.95
C SER A 169 20.45 -14.72 -16.46
N ALA A 170 21.68 -14.99 -16.88
CA ALA A 170 22.04 -15.35 -18.24
C ALA A 170 22.57 -16.78 -18.23
N THR A 171 21.78 -17.73 -18.73
CA THR A 171 22.09 -19.16 -18.62
C THR A 171 22.23 -19.83 -19.99
N ALA A 172 23.21 -20.71 -20.07
CA ALA A 172 23.37 -21.71 -21.13
C ALA A 172 23.12 -23.11 -20.55
N THR A 173 22.89 -24.07 -21.42
CA THR A 173 22.77 -25.49 -21.10
C THR A 173 23.80 -26.25 -21.89
N ASP A 174 24.35 -27.28 -21.27
CA ASP A 174 25.31 -28.17 -21.88
C ASP A 174 25.26 -29.54 -21.20
N ASP A 175 26.02 -30.48 -21.74
CA ASP A 175 26.25 -31.80 -21.18
C ASP A 175 27.21 -31.85 -19.98
N SER A 176 27.98 -30.77 -19.82
CA SER A 176 29.01 -30.62 -18.81
C SER A 176 28.72 -29.41 -17.93
N THR A 177 29.50 -29.25 -16.86
CA THR A 177 29.39 -28.07 -15.99
C THR A 177 29.81 -26.82 -16.77
N ILE A 178 28.89 -25.86 -16.91
CA ILE A 178 29.18 -24.58 -17.56
C ILE A 178 29.80 -23.60 -16.56
N THR A 179 30.81 -22.90 -17.02
CA THR A 179 31.38 -21.72 -16.37
C THR A 179 31.06 -20.46 -17.17
N TYR A 180 30.71 -19.39 -16.45
CA TYR A 180 30.38 -18.09 -17.01
C TYR A 180 31.47 -17.08 -16.68
N SER A 181 31.85 -16.27 -17.66
CA SER A 181 32.84 -15.19 -17.49
C SER A 181 32.47 -14.00 -18.36
N LEU A 182 32.94 -12.80 -18.00
CA LEU A 182 32.84 -11.64 -18.89
C LEU A 182 33.82 -11.78 -20.05
N ALA A 183 33.37 -11.45 -21.26
CA ALA A 183 34.25 -11.38 -22.41
C ALA A 183 35.30 -10.27 -22.22
N SER A 184 36.47 -10.42 -22.85
CA SER A 184 37.53 -9.41 -22.78
C SER A 184 37.01 -8.03 -23.23
N GLY A 185 37.29 -7.00 -22.44
CA GLY A 185 36.79 -5.64 -22.67
C GLY A 185 35.33 -5.38 -22.30
N SER A 186 34.59 -6.38 -21.81
CA SER A 186 33.25 -6.19 -21.24
C SER A 186 33.30 -5.92 -19.74
N SER A 187 32.39 -5.08 -19.25
CA SER A 187 32.21 -4.83 -17.82
C SER A 187 30.72 -4.77 -17.47
N LEU A 188 30.36 -5.32 -16.32
CA LEU A 188 29.04 -5.11 -15.74
C LEU A 188 28.87 -3.67 -15.25
N PRO A 189 27.62 -3.19 -15.04
CA PRO A 189 27.39 -2.01 -14.21
C PRO A 189 28.13 -2.13 -12.88
N SER A 190 28.71 -1.04 -12.41
CA SER A 190 29.36 -1.02 -11.10
C SER A 190 28.38 -1.42 -10.00
N GLY A 191 28.80 -2.29 -9.09
CA GLY A 191 27.96 -2.82 -8.02
C GLY A 191 27.27 -4.14 -8.36
N LEU A 192 27.29 -4.58 -9.62
CA LEU A 192 26.86 -5.92 -10.02
C LEU A 192 28.03 -6.89 -10.17
N THR A 193 27.76 -8.17 -9.92
CA THR A 193 28.71 -9.28 -10.06
C THR A 193 28.08 -10.43 -10.82
N LEU A 194 28.89 -11.15 -11.61
CA LEU A 194 28.49 -12.38 -12.29
C LEU A 194 28.93 -13.58 -11.44
N ASN A 195 27.98 -14.44 -11.08
CA ASN A 195 28.27 -15.75 -10.51
C ASN A 195 28.73 -16.69 -11.63
N SER A 196 29.99 -17.12 -11.57
CA SER A 196 30.62 -17.92 -12.61
C SER A 196 30.08 -19.34 -12.77
N THR A 197 29.26 -19.84 -11.84
CA THR A 197 28.70 -21.20 -11.91
C THR A 197 27.22 -21.19 -12.26
N THR A 198 26.46 -20.18 -11.82
CA THR A 198 25.01 -20.12 -12.03
C THR A 198 24.58 -19.20 -13.15
N GLY A 199 25.45 -18.30 -13.62
CA GLY A 199 25.10 -17.26 -14.60
C GLY A 199 24.23 -16.15 -14.01
N ALA A 200 24.05 -16.12 -12.68
CA ALA A 200 23.32 -15.07 -11.99
C ALA A 200 24.15 -13.77 -11.97
N ILE A 201 23.51 -12.66 -12.30
CA ILE A 201 24.04 -11.31 -12.23
C ILE A 201 23.29 -10.60 -11.10
N SER A 202 24.00 -10.26 -10.04
CA SER A 202 23.37 -9.72 -8.84
C SER A 202 24.23 -8.68 -8.14
N GLY A 203 23.57 -7.80 -7.39
CA GLY A 203 24.17 -6.70 -6.66
C GLY A 203 23.26 -5.48 -6.67
N THR A 204 23.81 -4.31 -6.38
CA THR A 204 23.07 -3.03 -6.37
C THR A 204 23.50 -2.21 -7.56
N LEU A 205 22.54 -1.71 -8.34
CA LEU A 205 22.82 -0.81 -9.45
C LEU A 205 23.41 0.52 -8.96
N PRO A 206 24.24 1.20 -9.76
CA PRO A 206 24.82 2.47 -9.35
C PRO A 206 23.77 3.59 -9.31
N ASP A 207 24.02 4.58 -8.46
CA ASP A 207 23.37 5.89 -8.52
C ASP A 207 23.83 6.64 -9.78
N ILE A 208 22.88 7.14 -10.56
CA ILE A 208 23.10 7.74 -11.88
C ILE A 208 22.27 9.01 -12.04
N SER A 209 22.79 9.99 -12.78
CA SER A 209 22.08 11.26 -13.02
C SER A 209 21.20 11.27 -14.27
N ALA A 210 21.28 10.23 -15.09
CA ALA A 210 20.46 10.05 -16.29
C ALA A 210 20.39 8.57 -16.65
N ASN A 211 19.28 8.17 -17.29
CA ASN A 211 19.04 6.80 -17.71
C ASN A 211 20.22 6.23 -18.51
N THR A 212 20.76 5.11 -18.04
CA THR A 212 21.97 4.51 -18.59
C THR A 212 21.74 3.04 -18.91
N THR A 213 21.94 2.67 -20.16
CA THR A 213 21.95 1.26 -20.59
C THR A 213 23.38 0.73 -20.63
N TYR A 214 23.64 -0.29 -19.83
CA TYR A 214 24.92 -0.99 -19.79
C TYR A 214 24.85 -2.23 -20.68
N THR A 215 25.68 -2.27 -21.72
CA THR A 215 25.83 -3.42 -22.61
C THR A 215 27.08 -4.20 -22.25
N PHE A 216 26.96 -5.52 -22.07
CA PHE A 216 28.08 -6.39 -21.71
C PHE A 216 27.94 -7.75 -22.39
N THR A 217 29.07 -8.43 -22.60
CA THR A 217 29.10 -9.75 -23.23
C THR A 217 29.57 -10.79 -22.22
N ILE A 218 28.83 -11.89 -22.10
CA ILE A 218 29.16 -13.04 -21.26
C ILE A 218 29.56 -14.21 -22.16
N ASN A 219 30.61 -14.92 -21.76
CA ASN A 219 31.04 -16.19 -22.32
C ASN A 219 30.49 -17.33 -21.46
N ALA A 220 29.89 -18.33 -22.11
CA ALA A 220 29.61 -19.62 -21.51
C ALA A 220 30.61 -20.65 -22.04
N SER A 221 31.24 -21.39 -21.13
CA SER A 221 32.29 -22.36 -21.44
C SER A 221 32.06 -23.67 -20.68
N ASP A 222 32.16 -24.79 -21.36
CA ASP A 222 32.24 -26.14 -20.79
C ASP A 222 33.68 -26.53 -20.39
N GLY A 223 34.65 -25.66 -20.65
CA GLY A 223 36.08 -25.88 -20.40
C GLY A 223 36.81 -26.68 -21.47
N VAL A 224 36.13 -27.12 -22.53
CA VAL A 224 36.70 -27.94 -23.62
C VAL A 224 36.55 -27.24 -24.96
N ASN A 225 35.33 -26.83 -25.30
CA ASN A 225 35.02 -26.13 -26.52
C ASN A 225 35.38 -24.65 -26.46
N THR A 226 35.46 -24.02 -27.63
CA THR A 226 35.59 -22.56 -27.69
C THR A 226 34.38 -21.91 -27.01
N PRO A 227 34.57 -21.03 -26.01
CA PRO A 227 33.45 -20.42 -25.30
C PRO A 227 32.53 -19.67 -26.26
N ILE A 228 31.22 -19.81 -26.06
CA ILE A 228 30.23 -19.08 -26.84
C ILE A 228 29.85 -17.77 -26.15
N SER A 229 29.91 -16.68 -26.89
CA SER A 229 29.62 -15.34 -26.37
C SER A 229 28.17 -14.93 -26.65
N ARG A 230 27.55 -14.19 -25.71
CA ARG A 230 26.27 -13.52 -25.93
C ARG A 230 26.25 -12.15 -25.26
N THR A 231 25.74 -11.17 -26.01
CA THR A 231 25.61 -9.80 -25.54
C THR A 231 24.25 -9.59 -24.88
N PHE A 232 24.29 -8.97 -23.71
CA PHE A 232 23.14 -8.61 -22.90
C PHE A 232 23.20 -7.13 -22.54
N SER A 233 22.07 -6.59 -22.10
CA SER A 233 22.03 -5.25 -21.52
C SER A 233 21.18 -5.18 -20.26
N ILE A 234 21.52 -4.27 -19.37
CA ILE A 234 20.69 -3.86 -18.22
C ILE A 234 20.55 -2.34 -18.28
N THR A 235 19.33 -1.84 -18.20
CA THR A 235 19.08 -0.41 -18.11
C THR A 235 18.84 -0.01 -16.66
N SER A 236 19.62 0.96 -16.18
CA SER A 236 19.39 1.64 -14.91
C SER A 236 18.64 2.95 -15.20
N ASN A 237 17.53 3.15 -14.52
CA ASN A 237 16.65 4.31 -14.62
C ASN A 237 16.96 5.26 -13.46
N ALA A 238 17.43 6.47 -13.77
CA ALA A 238 17.80 7.46 -12.77
C ALA A 238 16.55 7.94 -12.02
N ALA A 239 16.65 8.18 -10.73
CA ALA A 239 15.53 8.74 -9.98
C ALA A 239 15.19 10.18 -10.44
N PRO A 240 13.94 10.65 -10.27
CA PRO A 240 13.58 12.04 -10.53
C PRO A 240 14.41 12.98 -9.65
N ALA A 241 14.55 14.25 -10.05
CA ALA A 241 15.22 15.27 -9.25
C ALA A 241 14.27 16.44 -8.94
N TRP A 242 14.05 16.72 -7.66
CA TRP A 242 13.26 17.87 -7.23
C TRP A 242 13.89 19.21 -7.64
N GLN A 243 13.09 20.05 -8.29
CA GLN A 243 13.42 21.44 -8.62
C GLN A 243 12.84 22.43 -7.60
N THR A 244 11.64 22.14 -7.07
CA THR A 244 11.06 22.95 -5.99
C THR A 244 11.87 22.75 -4.70
N ALA A 245 12.36 23.84 -4.12
CA ALA A 245 13.12 23.81 -2.87
C ALA A 245 12.26 23.32 -1.70
N ALA A 246 12.88 22.60 -0.75
CA ALA A 246 12.18 22.11 0.44
C ALA A 246 11.79 23.27 1.37
N GLY A 247 10.76 23.05 2.19
CA GLY A 247 10.32 23.99 3.22
C GLY A 247 9.07 24.78 2.84
N SER A 248 9.00 26.04 3.29
CA SER A 248 7.78 26.85 3.15
C SER A 248 7.47 27.17 1.69
N LEU A 249 6.28 26.79 1.24
CA LEU A 249 5.70 27.17 -0.04
C LEU A 249 4.96 28.52 0.03
N GLY A 250 4.86 29.12 1.21
CA GLY A 250 4.28 30.44 1.41
C GLY A 250 3.37 30.56 2.63
N THR A 251 2.97 31.80 2.86
CA THR A 251 1.98 32.17 3.88
C THR A 251 0.80 32.83 3.18
N TYR A 252 -0.41 32.35 3.47
CA TYR A 252 -1.65 32.79 2.83
C TYR A 252 -2.67 33.20 3.87
N ASN A 253 -3.57 34.11 3.50
CA ASN A 253 -4.71 34.46 4.36
C ASN A 253 -5.89 33.53 4.09
N ASP A 254 -6.79 33.39 5.05
CA ASP A 254 -8.05 32.68 4.90
C ASP A 254 -8.84 33.16 3.67
N GLY A 255 -9.53 32.22 3.01
CA GLY A 255 -10.29 32.49 1.79
C GLY A 255 -9.46 32.75 0.53
N SER A 256 -8.13 32.80 0.62
CA SER A 256 -7.26 32.95 -0.56
C SER A 256 -7.33 31.72 -1.46
N SER A 257 -7.45 31.94 -2.78
CA SER A 257 -7.25 30.88 -3.76
C SER A 257 -5.77 30.56 -3.87
N ILE A 258 -5.42 29.29 -3.66
CA ILE A 258 -4.04 28.79 -3.76
C ILE A 258 -3.91 27.95 -5.03
N ASN A 259 -2.82 28.16 -5.78
CA ASN A 259 -2.42 27.36 -6.94
C ASN A 259 -0.90 27.34 -7.03
N ILE A 260 -0.28 26.28 -6.51
CA ILE A 260 1.17 26.11 -6.42
C ILE A 260 1.56 24.91 -7.27
N SER A 261 2.52 25.09 -8.18
CA SER A 261 3.07 23.99 -8.97
C SER A 261 4.37 23.50 -8.36
N LEU A 262 4.37 22.25 -7.89
CA LEU A 262 5.56 21.52 -7.52
C LEU A 262 6.23 20.97 -8.79
N SER A 263 7.55 20.93 -8.79
CA SER A 263 8.35 20.47 -9.92
C SER A 263 9.48 19.58 -9.47
N ALA A 264 9.49 18.38 -10.01
CA ALA A 264 10.59 17.43 -10.09
C ALA A 264 10.70 17.01 -11.56
N THR A 265 11.94 16.81 -12.01
CA THR A 265 12.26 16.50 -13.39
C THR A 265 12.85 15.11 -13.50
N ASP A 266 12.44 14.41 -14.55
CA ASP A 266 13.10 13.20 -15.02
C ASP A 266 13.49 13.40 -16.49
N THR A 267 14.60 12.81 -16.92
CA THR A 267 15.13 13.01 -18.28
C THR A 267 14.27 12.38 -19.37
N THR A 268 13.57 11.29 -19.09
CA THR A 268 12.82 10.53 -20.10
C THR A 268 11.42 10.11 -19.66
N ASP A 269 11.16 10.07 -18.35
CA ASP A 269 9.92 9.54 -17.80
C ASP A 269 8.99 10.65 -17.28
N SER A 270 7.69 10.37 -17.25
CA SER A 270 6.72 11.32 -16.69
C SER A 270 6.71 11.22 -15.16
N VAL A 271 6.85 12.36 -14.48
CA VAL A 271 6.83 12.41 -13.01
C VAL A 271 5.40 12.57 -12.49
N THR A 272 5.01 11.71 -11.55
CA THR A 272 3.75 11.77 -10.81
C THR A 272 3.98 12.12 -9.35
N TYR A 273 3.01 12.80 -8.73
CA TYR A 273 3.11 13.31 -7.37
C TYR A 273 2.04 12.72 -6.47
N ALA A 274 2.40 12.43 -5.22
CA ALA A 274 1.46 11.97 -4.21
C ALA A 274 1.88 12.46 -2.82
N LEU A 275 0.90 12.60 -1.92
CA LEU A 275 1.17 12.90 -0.52
C LEU A 275 1.70 11.62 0.16
N SER A 276 2.92 11.63 0.68
CA SER A 276 3.52 10.47 1.35
C SER A 276 3.37 10.52 2.87
N SER A 277 3.29 11.72 3.47
CA SER A 277 3.00 11.89 4.90
C SER A 277 2.50 13.30 5.22
N GLY A 278 1.95 13.47 6.42
CA GLY A 278 1.34 14.73 6.86
C GLY A 278 -0.02 15.00 6.22
N SER A 279 -0.43 16.26 6.22
CA SER A 279 -1.70 16.68 5.63
C SER A 279 -1.58 18.10 5.09
N LEU A 280 -2.23 18.36 3.96
CA LEU A 280 -2.41 19.72 3.45
C LEU A 280 -3.36 20.50 4.39
N PRO A 281 -3.29 21.84 4.40
CA PRO A 281 -4.36 22.65 4.98
C PRO A 281 -5.73 22.21 4.43
N SER A 282 -6.74 22.12 5.29
CA SER A 282 -8.09 21.72 4.86
C SER A 282 -8.59 22.64 3.74
N GLY A 283 -9.19 22.07 2.69
CA GLY A 283 -9.63 22.83 1.52
C GLY A 283 -8.61 22.91 0.39
N LEU A 284 -7.37 22.45 0.61
CA LEU A 284 -6.37 22.27 -0.44
C LEU A 284 -6.25 20.79 -0.85
N THR A 285 -5.91 20.56 -2.11
CA THR A 285 -5.70 19.23 -2.71
C THR A 285 -4.42 19.22 -3.54
N LEU A 286 -3.73 18.08 -3.60
CA LEU A 286 -2.59 17.84 -4.49
C LEU A 286 -3.05 16.98 -5.67
N SER A 287 -2.82 17.45 -6.89
CA SER A 287 -3.02 16.64 -8.10
C SER A 287 -1.83 15.71 -8.35
N SER A 288 -2.05 14.65 -9.14
CA SER A 288 -0.97 13.75 -9.60
C SER A 288 0.04 14.44 -10.52
N SER A 289 -0.27 15.63 -11.04
CA SER A 289 0.63 16.47 -11.83
C SER A 289 1.43 17.47 -10.99
N GLY A 290 1.33 17.41 -9.65
CA GLY A 290 2.12 18.26 -8.75
C GLY A 290 1.50 19.62 -8.44
N VAL A 291 0.22 19.84 -8.77
CA VAL A 291 -0.46 21.11 -8.47
C VAL A 291 -1.19 21.03 -7.13
N ILE A 292 -0.80 21.87 -6.19
CA ILE A 292 -1.55 22.10 -4.95
C ILE A 292 -2.55 23.23 -5.21
N SER A 293 -3.84 22.93 -5.11
CA SER A 293 -4.90 23.92 -5.37
C SER A 293 -6.09 23.81 -4.44
N GLY A 294 -6.80 24.93 -4.25
CA GLY A 294 -8.00 25.02 -3.42
C GLY A 294 -8.15 26.40 -2.78
N ILE A 295 -9.02 26.47 -1.78
CA ILE A 295 -9.26 27.69 -1.00
C ILE A 295 -8.66 27.50 0.40
N ALA A 296 -7.88 28.48 0.86
CA ALA A 296 -7.30 28.50 2.19
C ALA A 296 -8.41 28.45 3.28
N PRO A 297 -8.25 27.59 4.31
CA PRO A 297 -9.26 27.43 5.35
C PRO A 297 -9.34 28.65 6.28
N GLU A 298 -10.45 28.75 7.01
CA GLU A 298 -10.68 29.78 8.04
C GLU A 298 -10.05 29.41 9.40
N THR A 299 -8.97 28.62 9.39
CA THR A 299 -8.24 28.21 10.60
C THR A 299 -6.76 28.53 10.45
N SER A 300 -6.20 29.22 11.43
CA SER A 300 -4.79 29.62 11.42
C SER A 300 -3.90 28.44 11.79
N GLY A 301 -2.75 28.31 11.12
CA GLY A 301 -1.76 27.30 11.46
C GLY A 301 -0.78 27.01 10.33
N THR A 302 0.29 26.29 10.67
CA THR A 302 1.26 25.78 9.70
C THR A 302 1.05 24.29 9.51
N SER A 303 0.80 23.87 8.27
CA SER A 303 0.74 22.47 7.88
C SER A 303 2.06 22.06 7.26
N THR A 304 2.73 21.08 7.85
CA THR A 304 3.93 20.42 7.28
C THR A 304 3.53 19.08 6.67
N PHE A 305 4.01 18.79 5.47
CA PHE A 305 3.65 17.60 4.72
C PHE A 305 4.79 17.16 3.79
N THR A 306 4.83 15.88 3.46
CA THR A 306 5.83 15.31 2.54
C THR A 306 5.15 14.87 1.25
N VAL A 307 5.72 15.27 0.12
CA VAL A 307 5.28 14.86 -1.21
C VAL A 307 6.32 13.92 -1.81
N SER A 308 5.87 12.80 -2.38
CA SER A 308 6.68 11.91 -3.21
C SER A 308 6.53 12.28 -4.68
N ALA A 309 7.65 12.34 -5.41
CA ALA A 309 7.73 12.41 -6.86
C ALA A 309 8.26 11.08 -7.40
N SER A 310 7.56 10.47 -8.36
CA SER A 310 7.88 9.14 -8.90
C SER A 310 7.78 9.09 -10.42
N ASP A 311 8.74 8.41 -11.06
CA ASP A 311 8.76 8.06 -12.49
C ASP A 311 8.10 6.69 -12.79
N GLY A 312 7.64 5.98 -11.75
CA GLY A 312 7.07 4.63 -11.84
C GLY A 312 8.02 3.49 -11.42
N LEU A 313 9.33 3.73 -11.38
CA LEU A 313 10.37 2.79 -10.90
C LEU A 313 11.05 3.30 -9.62
N ASN A 314 11.39 4.57 -9.59
CA ASN A 314 11.98 5.29 -8.48
C ASN A 314 10.97 6.24 -7.83
N SER A 315 11.22 6.60 -6.58
CA SER A 315 10.44 7.59 -5.86
C SER A 315 11.30 8.34 -4.86
N ILE A 316 11.27 9.68 -4.95
CA ILE A 316 11.97 10.57 -4.01
C ILE A 316 10.98 11.47 -3.28
N SER A 317 11.26 11.75 -2.01
CA SER A 317 10.36 12.54 -1.15
C SER A 317 10.95 13.90 -0.81
N ARG A 318 10.09 14.90 -0.63
CA ARG A 318 10.46 16.23 -0.15
C ARG A 318 9.42 16.81 0.79
N GLU A 319 9.90 17.40 1.87
CA GLU A 319 9.06 18.07 2.86
C GLU A 319 8.78 19.52 2.43
N PHE A 320 7.52 19.91 2.60
CA PHE A 320 7.01 21.25 2.36
C PHE A 320 6.13 21.72 3.51
N SER A 321 5.91 23.02 3.61
CA SER A 321 4.92 23.59 4.53
C SER A 321 4.13 24.74 3.92
N ILE A 322 2.90 24.92 4.39
CA ILE A 322 2.04 26.06 4.06
C ILE A 322 1.53 26.65 5.37
N THR A 323 1.61 27.97 5.51
CA THR A 323 1.06 28.68 6.68
C THR A 323 -0.20 29.44 6.29
N ILE A 324 -1.27 29.29 7.08
CA ILE A 324 -2.51 30.03 6.94
C ILE A 324 -2.66 31.01 8.10
N ASN A 325 -2.91 32.27 7.76
CA ASN A 325 -3.25 33.33 8.70
C ASN A 325 -4.75 33.62 8.59
N VAL A 326 -5.43 33.76 9.72
CA VAL A 326 -6.83 34.19 9.76
C VAL A 326 -6.87 35.58 10.36
N ALA A 327 -7.46 36.54 9.65
CA ALA A 327 -7.61 37.89 10.15
C ALA A 327 -8.60 37.95 11.32
N ALA A 328 -8.26 38.74 12.35
CA ALA A 328 -9.22 39.07 13.40
C ALA A 328 -10.20 40.13 12.87
N VAL A 329 -11.50 39.90 13.08
CA VAL A 329 -12.56 40.86 12.86
C VAL A 329 -12.90 41.58 14.17
N ASN A 330 -13.15 42.88 14.10
CA ASN A 330 -13.64 43.64 15.25
C ASN A 330 -15.17 43.65 15.22
N ILE A 331 -15.78 43.23 16.32
CA ILE A 331 -17.23 43.30 16.51
C ILE A 331 -17.57 44.32 17.59
N GLU A 332 -18.62 45.09 17.36
CA GLU A 332 -19.24 45.93 18.38
C GLU A 332 -20.30 45.12 19.12
N TYR A 333 -20.38 45.28 20.45
CA TYR A 333 -21.33 44.55 21.27
C TYR A 333 -22.12 45.46 22.20
N LEU A 334 -23.35 45.03 22.51
CA LEU A 334 -24.20 45.50 23.60
C LEU A 334 -24.67 44.26 24.38
N VAL A 335 -24.25 44.13 25.63
CA VAL A 335 -24.69 43.05 26.51
C VAL A 335 -25.57 43.64 27.61
N VAL A 336 -26.78 43.11 27.73
CA VAL A 336 -27.77 43.47 28.76
C VAL A 336 -28.07 42.24 29.60
N ALA A 337 -27.97 42.38 30.91
CA ALA A 337 -28.31 41.31 31.85
C ALA A 337 -29.81 41.27 32.19
N GLY A 338 -30.25 40.21 32.86
CA GLY A 338 -31.63 40.13 33.33
C GLY A 338 -31.91 41.17 34.42
N GLY A 339 -33.09 41.78 34.42
CA GLY A 339 -33.52 42.66 35.52
C GLY A 339 -33.86 41.89 36.78
N GLY A 340 -33.76 42.53 37.94
CA GLY A 340 -34.20 41.98 39.24
C GLY A 340 -35.72 41.97 39.37
N GLY A 341 -36.23 41.07 40.21
CA GLY A 341 -37.64 41.03 40.58
C GLY A 341 -37.99 42.05 41.67
N GLY A 342 -39.25 42.49 41.72
CA GLY A 342 -39.75 43.32 42.81
C GLY A 342 -39.85 42.57 44.13
N GLY A 343 -39.57 43.25 45.23
CA GLY A 343 -39.86 42.76 46.57
C GLY A 343 -41.35 42.86 46.89
N LEU A 344 -41.78 42.13 47.91
CA LEU A 344 -43.14 42.22 48.44
C LEU A 344 -43.11 42.97 49.77
N GLY A 345 -44.02 43.94 49.93
CA GLY A 345 -44.24 44.64 51.19
C GLY A 345 -45.53 44.22 51.89
N ASN A 346 -45.73 44.72 53.11
CA ASN A 346 -46.86 44.34 53.95
C ASN A 346 -48.14 45.11 53.59
N GLY A 347 -49.05 44.43 52.88
CA GLY A 347 -50.34 44.97 52.48
C GLY A 347 -51.26 45.39 53.64
N ALA A 348 -51.10 44.80 54.84
CA ALA A 348 -51.89 45.17 56.02
C ALA A 348 -51.51 46.56 56.57
N TYR A 349 -50.26 46.99 56.37
CA TYR A 349 -49.74 48.29 56.81
C TYR A 349 -49.53 49.28 55.65
N ARG A 350 -49.96 48.92 54.43
CA ARG A 350 -49.73 49.69 53.20
C ARG A 350 -48.24 50.00 52.96
N GLU A 351 -47.38 49.07 53.32
CA GLU A 351 -45.94 49.16 53.12
C GLU A 351 -45.55 48.54 51.79
N GLY A 352 -44.83 49.29 50.96
CA GLY A 352 -44.38 48.83 49.65
C GLY A 352 -43.11 47.97 49.73
N GLY A 353 -42.99 46.99 48.82
CA GLY A 353 -41.72 46.35 48.52
C GLY A 353 -40.95 47.15 47.47
N GLY A 354 -39.62 47.12 47.54
CA GLY A 354 -38.76 47.84 46.60
C GLY A 354 -38.88 47.31 45.17
N GLY A 355 -38.66 48.18 44.19
CA GLY A 355 -38.59 47.79 42.78
C GLY A 355 -37.36 46.95 42.47
N GLY A 356 -37.44 46.01 41.51
CA GLY A 356 -36.26 45.33 41.00
C GLY A 356 -35.39 46.26 40.15
N GLY A 357 -34.07 46.18 40.29
CA GLY A 357 -33.13 46.95 39.47
C GLY A 357 -33.11 46.44 38.03
N ALA A 358 -32.84 47.31 37.06
CA ALA A 358 -32.56 46.89 35.69
C ALA A 358 -31.32 45.99 35.64
N GLY A 359 -31.21 45.16 34.60
CA GLY A 359 -29.97 44.45 34.33
C GLY A 359 -28.82 45.42 34.11
N GLY A 360 -27.59 44.97 34.39
CA GLY A 360 -26.43 45.74 33.94
C GLY A 360 -26.41 45.85 32.42
N VAL A 361 -25.76 46.90 31.92
CA VAL A 361 -25.51 47.11 30.49
C VAL A 361 -24.02 47.36 30.27
N ALA A 362 -23.47 46.80 29.20
CA ALA A 362 -22.13 47.14 28.76
C ALA A 362 -21.98 47.08 27.25
N THR A 363 -21.14 47.99 26.74
CA THR A 363 -20.86 48.16 25.32
C THR A 363 -19.37 48.24 25.06
N GLY A 364 -18.93 47.85 23.87
CA GLY A 364 -17.56 48.05 23.43
C GLY A 364 -17.23 47.31 22.14
N THR A 365 -15.93 47.18 21.85
CA THR A 365 -15.41 46.45 20.69
C THR A 365 -14.56 45.27 21.13
N LEU A 366 -14.70 44.13 20.47
CA LEU A 366 -13.89 42.92 20.72
C LEU A 366 -13.34 42.38 19.39
N ALA A 367 -12.05 42.04 19.38
CA ALA A 367 -11.46 41.27 18.29
C ALA A 367 -11.90 39.80 18.40
N ARG A 368 -12.32 39.22 17.29
CA ARG A 368 -12.75 37.82 17.15
C ARG A 368 -12.17 37.22 15.89
N THR A 369 -11.89 35.94 15.91
CA THR A 369 -11.44 35.18 14.76
C THR A 369 -12.67 34.80 13.94
N SER A 370 -12.63 35.06 12.63
CA SER A 370 -13.67 34.59 11.71
C SER A 370 -13.78 33.06 11.76
N GLY A 371 -14.99 32.51 11.58
CA GLY A 371 -15.23 31.06 11.61
C GLY A 371 -15.21 30.41 13.01
N ALA A 372 -14.85 31.12 14.07
CA ALA A 372 -14.82 30.59 15.43
C ALA A 372 -16.19 30.70 16.15
N THR A 373 -16.53 29.70 16.96
CA THR A 373 -17.73 29.69 17.78
C THR A 373 -17.50 30.40 19.12
N TYR A 374 -18.37 31.34 19.47
CA TYR A 374 -18.34 32.07 20.74
C TYR A 374 -19.61 31.83 21.54
N LEU A 375 -19.46 31.42 22.81
CA LEU A 375 -20.60 31.21 23.72
C LEU A 375 -21.14 32.55 24.24
N ILE A 376 -22.46 32.71 24.16
CA ILE A 376 -23.23 33.82 24.73
C ILE A 376 -24.22 33.23 25.72
N THR A 377 -24.24 33.78 26.94
CA THR A 377 -25.29 33.47 27.93
C THR A 377 -26.19 34.67 28.08
N VAL A 378 -27.51 34.47 27.99
CA VAL A 378 -28.50 35.51 28.28
C VAL A 378 -29.06 35.27 29.67
N GLY A 379 -28.89 36.26 30.55
CA GLY A 379 -29.42 36.22 31.90
C GLY A 379 -30.95 36.33 31.93
N SER A 380 -31.60 35.48 32.73
CA SER A 380 -33.05 35.54 32.94
C SER A 380 -33.45 36.70 33.85
N GLY A 381 -34.71 37.16 33.77
CA GLY A 381 -35.25 38.06 34.79
C GLY A 381 -35.33 37.39 36.16
N GLY A 382 -35.17 38.17 37.22
CA GLY A 382 -35.36 37.77 38.60
C GLY A 382 -36.85 37.60 38.92
N LEU A 383 -37.18 36.60 39.72
CA LEU A 383 -38.56 36.36 40.13
C LEU A 383 -39.03 37.44 41.11
N GLY A 384 -40.19 38.03 40.85
CA GLY A 384 -40.88 38.87 41.83
C GLY A 384 -41.45 38.04 42.98
N ARG A 385 -41.58 38.66 44.16
CA ARG A 385 -42.25 38.02 45.30
C ARG A 385 -43.76 38.17 45.20
N THR A 386 -44.50 37.11 45.55
CA THR A 386 -45.96 37.11 45.55
C THR A 386 -46.51 36.94 46.97
N ALA A 387 -47.74 37.42 47.21
CA ALA A 387 -48.38 37.34 48.52
C ALA A 387 -48.47 35.90 49.09
N ALA A 388 -48.57 34.89 48.22
CA ALA A 388 -48.62 33.48 48.61
C ALA A 388 -47.28 32.95 49.17
N GLN A 389 -46.15 33.63 48.91
CA GLN A 389 -44.81 33.22 49.33
C GLN A 389 -44.32 33.95 50.60
N GLY A 390 -45.18 34.81 51.19
CA GLY A 390 -44.84 35.64 52.35
C GLY A 390 -43.95 36.84 52.00
N LEU A 391 -43.77 37.71 52.98
CA LEU A 391 -42.94 38.93 52.87
C LEU A 391 -41.48 38.56 52.51
N GLY A 392 -40.87 39.30 51.60
CA GLY A 392 -39.49 39.01 51.20
C GLY A 392 -38.99 39.77 49.98
N GLN A 393 -37.66 39.67 49.78
CA GLN A 393 -36.94 40.37 48.71
C GLN A 393 -37.09 39.69 47.35
N GLY A 394 -37.22 40.47 46.28
CA GLY A 394 -37.22 39.94 44.92
C GLY A 394 -35.95 39.15 44.60
N GLY A 395 -36.03 38.26 43.61
CA GLY A 395 -34.87 37.55 43.08
C GLY A 395 -33.99 38.47 42.26
N ASP A 396 -32.68 38.22 42.28
CA ASP A 396 -31.74 38.92 41.40
C ASP A 396 -31.91 38.43 39.96
N GLY A 397 -31.64 39.30 39.00
CA GLY A 397 -31.55 38.92 37.60
C GLY A 397 -30.34 38.02 37.34
N GLY A 398 -30.42 37.20 36.30
CA GLY A 398 -29.31 36.42 35.81
C GLY A 398 -28.27 37.30 35.10
N ASN A 399 -27.00 36.90 35.20
CA ASN A 399 -25.92 37.54 34.46
C ASN A 399 -26.00 37.18 32.97
N SER A 400 -25.66 38.13 32.09
CA SER A 400 -25.40 37.85 30.69
C SER A 400 -23.89 37.80 30.45
N THR A 401 -23.42 36.90 29.60
CA THR A 401 -22.00 36.79 29.26
C THR A 401 -21.76 36.82 27.77
N PHE A 402 -20.64 37.42 27.37
CA PHE A 402 -20.10 37.34 26.03
C PHE A 402 -18.62 36.96 26.06
N GLY A 403 -18.32 35.68 25.83
CA GLY A 403 -16.98 35.12 26.11
C GLY A 403 -16.61 35.25 27.58
N ALA A 404 -15.45 35.84 27.88
CA ALA A 404 -14.98 36.07 29.26
C ALA A 404 -15.62 37.28 29.95
N PHE A 405 -16.40 38.09 29.21
CA PHE A 405 -17.02 39.30 29.73
C PHE A 405 -18.37 38.98 30.37
N THR A 406 -18.60 39.45 31.60
CA THR A 406 -19.84 39.22 32.37
C THR A 406 -20.49 40.55 32.75
N VAL A 407 -21.78 40.68 32.44
CA VAL A 407 -22.64 41.77 32.87
C VAL A 407 -23.60 41.24 33.92
N SER A 408 -23.60 41.87 35.08
CA SER A 408 -24.33 41.40 36.25
C SER A 408 -25.82 41.67 36.11
N GLY A 409 -26.64 40.71 36.50
CA GLY A 409 -28.09 40.89 36.60
C GLY A 409 -28.48 41.97 37.61
N GLY A 410 -29.68 42.52 37.45
CA GLY A 410 -30.22 43.56 38.32
C GLY A 410 -30.51 43.02 39.72
N GLY A 411 -30.29 43.85 40.73
CA GLY A 411 -30.55 43.49 42.11
C GLY A 411 -32.05 43.38 42.38
N GLY A 412 -32.45 42.34 43.13
CA GLY A 412 -33.81 42.18 43.62
C GLY A 412 -34.25 43.31 44.56
N GLY A 413 -35.52 43.69 44.47
CA GLY A 413 -36.10 44.71 45.32
C GLY A 413 -36.22 44.27 46.79
N GLY A 414 -36.08 45.24 47.70
CA GLY A 414 -36.19 45.02 49.15
C GLY A 414 -37.58 44.56 49.58
N ARG A 415 -37.66 43.80 50.68
CA ARG A 415 -38.92 43.62 51.43
C ARG A 415 -39.27 44.91 52.19
N GLU A 416 -40.43 45.00 52.82
CA GLU A 416 -40.95 46.20 53.50
C GLU A 416 -39.94 46.97 54.38
N ASP A 417 -39.10 46.30 55.17
CA ASP A 417 -38.08 46.89 56.05
C ASP A 417 -36.63 46.59 55.59
N GLY A 418 -36.49 46.10 54.35
CA GLY A 418 -35.25 45.54 53.84
C GLY A 418 -34.60 46.40 52.77
N ASN A 419 -33.27 46.41 52.78
CA ASN A 419 -32.47 47.00 51.71
C ASN A 419 -32.72 46.28 50.37
N GLY A 420 -32.58 47.02 49.28
CA GLY A 420 -32.50 46.45 47.95
C GLY A 420 -31.18 45.68 47.78
N ARG A 421 -31.17 44.67 46.91
CA ARG A 421 -29.97 43.88 46.64
C ARG A 421 -29.05 44.61 45.66
N PRO A 422 -27.72 44.43 45.79
CA PRO A 422 -26.79 44.91 44.77
C PRO A 422 -26.96 44.13 43.47
N GLY A 423 -26.60 44.75 42.34
CA GLY A 423 -26.63 44.11 41.02
C GLY A 423 -26.02 45.02 39.97
N GLY A 424 -26.15 44.66 38.69
CA GLY A 424 -25.75 45.51 37.57
C GLY A 424 -26.34 46.91 37.73
N SER A 425 -27.66 46.99 37.89
CA SER A 425 -28.32 48.09 38.61
C SER A 425 -28.89 47.57 39.93
N GLY A 426 -28.83 48.38 40.98
CA GLY A 426 -29.27 47.99 42.31
C GLY A 426 -30.79 47.95 42.46
N GLY A 427 -31.30 47.02 43.27
CA GLY A 427 -32.72 46.96 43.63
C GLY A 427 -33.12 48.16 44.49
N GLY A 428 -34.36 48.61 44.36
CA GLY A 428 -34.94 49.60 45.25
C GLY A 428 -35.12 49.04 46.65
N ALA A 429 -35.03 49.91 47.66
CA ALA A 429 -35.27 49.51 49.04
C ALA A 429 -36.76 49.33 49.33
N GLY A 430 -37.08 48.55 50.36
CA GLY A 430 -38.35 48.69 51.07
C GLY A 430 -38.51 50.06 51.69
N CYS A 431 -39.57 50.25 52.47
CA CYS A 431 -39.82 51.47 53.20
C CYS A 431 -39.04 51.53 54.54
N GLN A 432 -39.42 52.39 55.49
CA GLN A 432 -38.76 52.53 56.81
C GLN A 432 -37.26 52.91 56.75
N GLY A 433 -36.85 53.68 55.74
CA GLY A 433 -35.49 54.22 55.65
C GLY A 433 -34.43 53.22 55.23
N SER A 434 -34.83 52.07 54.68
CA SER A 434 -33.92 51.12 54.05
C SER A 434 -33.18 51.74 52.87
N SER A 435 -31.96 51.27 52.62
CA SER A 435 -31.09 51.73 51.53
C SER A 435 -31.34 50.95 50.26
N GLY A 436 -31.29 51.65 49.12
CA GLY A 436 -31.26 50.99 47.81
C GLY A 436 -30.00 50.14 47.66
N GLY A 437 -30.11 49.06 46.89
CA GLY A 437 -28.98 48.24 46.52
C GLY A 437 -27.98 49.02 45.68
N ALA A 438 -26.70 48.69 45.80
CA ALA A 438 -25.65 49.32 44.99
C ALA A 438 -25.70 48.83 43.54
N GLY A 439 -25.59 49.76 42.58
CA GLY A 439 -25.29 49.44 41.18
C GLY A 439 -23.79 49.24 40.97
N ILE A 440 -23.43 48.49 39.93
CA ILE A 440 -22.02 48.32 39.55
C ILE A 440 -21.63 49.46 38.63
N THR A 441 -20.58 50.22 39.00
CA THR A 441 -20.03 51.31 38.20
C THR A 441 -19.73 50.85 36.77
N GLY A 442 -20.27 51.56 35.78
CA GLY A 442 -20.12 51.24 34.37
C GLY A 442 -21.12 50.19 33.85
N GLN A 443 -21.92 49.57 34.71
CA GLN A 443 -23.01 48.66 34.32
C GLN A 443 -24.40 49.17 34.70
N GLY A 444 -24.51 49.99 35.73
CA GLY A 444 -25.80 50.56 36.15
C GLY A 444 -25.70 51.34 37.45
N ASN A 445 -26.84 51.88 37.89
CA ASN A 445 -26.90 52.76 39.05
C ASN A 445 -27.60 52.08 40.24
N SER A 446 -27.42 52.66 41.42
CA SER A 446 -28.05 52.20 42.65
C SER A 446 -29.57 52.39 42.63
N GLY A 447 -30.27 51.55 43.38
CA GLY A 447 -31.70 51.72 43.64
C GLY A 447 -31.97 52.90 44.57
N GLY A 448 -33.23 53.34 44.60
CA GLY A 448 -33.71 54.37 45.51
C GLY A 448 -33.87 53.86 46.94
N ALA A 449 -33.72 54.74 47.90
CA ALA A 449 -33.98 54.49 49.32
C ALA A 449 -35.48 54.55 49.66
N GLY A 450 -35.87 53.89 50.75
CA GLY A 450 -37.21 53.93 51.31
C GLY A 450 -37.50 55.21 52.09
N TYR A 451 -38.77 55.62 52.11
CA TYR A 451 -39.20 56.73 52.97
C TYR A 451 -39.54 56.24 54.39
N ILE A 452 -39.23 57.06 55.41
CA ILE A 452 -39.58 56.82 56.83
C ILE A 452 -40.87 57.57 57.15
N GLY A 453 -41.98 56.88 57.46
CA GLY A 453 -43.25 57.52 57.84
C GLY A 453 -44.44 56.56 57.96
N THR A 454 -45.63 57.08 58.32
CA THR A 454 -46.87 56.31 58.57
C THR A 454 -47.57 55.80 57.30
N HIS A 455 -47.12 56.22 56.11
CA HIS A 455 -47.49 55.72 54.79
C HIS A 455 -46.22 55.56 53.96
N ALA A 456 -45.56 54.42 54.17
CA ALA A 456 -44.15 54.26 53.86
C ALA A 456 -43.99 53.76 52.40
N SER A 457 -43.50 54.64 51.52
CA SER A 457 -43.25 54.35 50.12
C SER A 457 -41.86 53.71 49.92
N ALA A 458 -41.81 52.71 49.05
CA ALA A 458 -40.59 51.99 48.71
C ALA A 458 -39.79 52.72 47.63
N GLY A 459 -38.49 52.45 47.56
CA GLY A 459 -37.61 52.98 46.52
C GLY A 459 -37.78 52.27 45.17
N GLY A 460 -37.59 53.02 44.09
CA GLY A 460 -37.53 52.46 42.73
C GLY A 460 -36.23 51.71 42.48
N GLY A 461 -36.25 50.72 41.58
CA GLY A 461 -35.03 50.06 41.12
C GLY A 461 -34.13 51.01 40.33
N GLY A 462 -32.81 50.80 40.41
CA GLY A 462 -31.84 51.53 39.60
C GLY A 462 -31.94 51.14 38.12
N GLY A 463 -31.57 52.07 37.23
CA GLY A 463 -31.44 51.83 35.80
C GLY A 463 -30.00 52.07 35.31
N TYR A 464 -29.74 51.79 34.03
CA TYR A 464 -28.45 52.09 33.43
C TYR A 464 -28.20 53.60 33.32
N GLY A 465 -29.21 54.37 32.93
CA GLY A 465 -29.09 55.81 32.72
C GLY A 465 -29.24 56.66 33.97
N SER A 466 -29.90 56.14 35.03
CA SER A 466 -30.06 56.88 36.28
C SER A 466 -30.30 55.97 37.49
N ALA A 467 -30.01 56.49 38.68
CA ALA A 467 -30.42 55.86 39.94
C ALA A 467 -31.96 55.77 40.05
N GLY A 468 -32.42 54.83 40.86
CA GLY A 468 -33.83 54.70 41.21
C GLY A 468 -34.29 55.86 42.10
N GLN A 469 -35.53 56.31 41.95
CA GLN A 469 -36.04 57.39 42.79
C GLN A 469 -36.32 56.88 44.21
N ASN A 470 -36.01 57.71 45.20
CA ASN A 470 -36.37 57.44 46.60
C ASN A 470 -37.89 57.46 46.78
N GLY A 471 -38.38 56.74 47.80
CA GLY A 471 -39.76 56.88 48.25
C GLY A 471 -40.06 58.32 48.72
N LEU A 472 -41.27 58.80 48.45
CA LEU A 472 -41.76 60.12 48.86
C LEU A 472 -42.93 60.01 49.85
N SER A 473 -43.06 61.00 50.73
CA SER A 473 -44.13 61.09 51.72
C SER A 473 -45.52 61.14 51.08
N GLY A 474 -46.48 60.38 51.62
CA GLY A 474 -47.89 60.44 51.22
C GLY A 474 -48.24 59.77 49.89
N GLN A 475 -47.29 59.09 49.25
CA GLN A 475 -47.55 58.29 48.05
C GLN A 475 -47.82 56.83 48.40
N SER A 476 -48.89 56.24 47.85
CA SER A 476 -49.19 54.81 47.96
C SER A 476 -48.49 53.96 46.88
N THR A 477 -47.60 54.58 46.09
CA THR A 477 -46.84 53.97 45.00
C THR A 477 -45.35 54.09 45.31
N GLY A 478 -44.56 53.09 44.91
CA GLY A 478 -43.10 53.16 45.03
C GLY A 478 -42.50 54.24 44.13
N GLY A 479 -41.26 54.64 44.42
CA GLY A 479 -40.49 55.54 43.56
C GLY A 479 -40.34 54.99 42.14
N ALA A 480 -40.27 55.89 41.15
CA ALA A 480 -40.06 55.48 39.76
C ALA A 480 -38.71 54.76 39.60
N GLY A 481 -38.68 53.74 38.75
CA GLY A 481 -37.42 53.12 38.34
C GLY A 481 -36.52 54.11 37.62
N GLY A 482 -35.21 53.90 37.69
CA GLY A 482 -34.26 54.64 36.88
C GLY A 482 -34.45 54.36 35.38
N SER A 483 -33.95 55.24 34.52
CA SER A 483 -33.98 55.01 33.08
C SER A 483 -33.14 53.78 32.71
N GLY A 484 -33.75 52.87 31.94
CA GLY A 484 -33.16 51.61 31.49
C GLY A 484 -32.01 51.78 30.52
#